data_AF-A0A9D4WK36-F1
#
_entry.id   AF-A0A9D4WK36-F1
#
_cell.length_a   1.000
_cell.length_b   1.000
_cell.length_c   1.000
_cell.angle_alpha   90.00
_cell.angle_beta   90.00
_cell.angle_gamma   90.00
#
_symmetry.space_group_name_H-M   'P 1'
#
loop_
_entity.id
_entity.type
_entity.pdbx_description
1 polymer ?
#
loop_
_entity_poly.entity_id
_entity_poly.type
_entity_poly.pdbx_seq_one_letter_code
_entity_poly.pdbx_strand_id
1 'polypeptide(L)'
;MAFAGSDKTRSTSDIAWNMLVAIGDIALAGAYAQIAVDIQDSLKSSPPENKAMKRANTLAIFTMTIFFILNACAGYAAFGSNTPGNILMSSGFRKPFWLLQLANAFIVVHLIGAFQVLVQPVFRIVEMMAAEKWPNSSFVTREIPMNFGKIKYTMNYFRLLWRTIFIILVTVLAMAMPFFNAMIALLGAVGFWPSVVYFPVEMYIVKQNIKKGTIRWIGLQTLSFFCLIVSLAAAIGAIHGLGEAVGKYKPFMYKA
;
A
#
# COMPACT_ATOMS: atom_id res chain seq x y z
N MET A 1 -37.71 -14.05 -7.53
CA MET A 1 -36.46 -13.99 -6.76
C MET A 1 -36.29 -12.55 -6.30
N ALA A 2 -36.95 -12.20 -5.19
CA ALA A 2 -37.01 -10.84 -4.69
C ALA A 2 -35.81 -10.57 -3.79
N PHE A 3 -34.82 -9.82 -4.26
CA PHE A 3 -33.81 -9.21 -3.40
C PHE A 3 -34.39 -7.93 -2.78
N ALA A 4 -35.42 -8.09 -1.95
CA ALA A 4 -35.86 -7.05 -1.02
C ALA A 4 -35.05 -7.21 0.27
N GLY A 5 -33.83 -6.67 0.28
CA GLY A 5 -32.94 -6.67 1.44
C GLY A 5 -32.69 -5.23 1.90
N SER A 6 -33.51 -4.78 2.86
CA SER A 6 -33.40 -3.56 3.67
C SER A 6 -32.57 -2.41 3.09
N ASP A 7 -33.25 -1.44 2.49
CA ASP A 7 -32.69 -0.13 2.20
C ASP A 7 -32.49 0.62 3.53
N LYS A 8 -31.36 0.35 4.22
CA LYS A 8 -30.86 1.27 5.25
C LYS A 8 -30.47 2.53 4.49
N THR A 9 -31.34 3.52 4.50
CA THR A 9 -31.07 4.85 3.95
C THR A 9 -29.81 5.38 4.64
N ARG A 10 -28.66 5.27 3.98
CA ARG A 10 -27.40 5.81 4.49
C ARG A 10 -27.55 7.31 4.58
N SER A 11 -27.08 7.91 5.68
CA SER A 11 -27.04 9.37 5.78
C SER A 11 -26.16 9.94 4.67
N THR A 12 -26.50 11.14 4.18
CA THR A 12 -25.65 11.89 3.25
C THR A 12 -24.23 12.09 3.80
N SER A 13 -24.09 12.23 5.13
CA SER A 13 -22.79 12.29 5.80
C SER A 13 -21.98 11.02 5.60
N ASP A 14 -22.59 9.86 5.75
CA ASP A 14 -21.91 8.57 5.66
C ASP A 14 -21.44 8.30 4.23
N ILE A 15 -22.25 8.71 3.24
CA ILE A 15 -21.86 8.65 1.83
C ILE A 15 -20.63 9.52 1.60
N ALA A 16 -20.63 10.77 2.08
CA ALA A 16 -19.50 11.68 1.94
C ALA A 16 -18.22 11.13 2.59
N TRP A 17 -18.32 10.58 3.82
CA TRP A 17 -17.18 9.95 4.49
C TRP A 17 -16.64 8.75 3.73
N ASN A 18 -17.53 7.88 3.23
CA ASN A 18 -17.12 6.72 2.43
C ASN A 18 -16.46 7.14 1.10
N MET A 19 -16.91 8.23 0.47
CA MET A 19 -16.27 8.77 -0.73
C MET A 19 -14.84 9.23 -0.43
N LEU A 20 -14.61 9.90 0.71
CA LEU A 20 -13.27 10.32 1.12
C LEU A 20 -12.32 9.14 1.37
N VAL A 21 -12.81 8.09 2.04
CA VAL A 21 -12.05 6.84 2.23
C VAL A 21 -11.74 6.20 0.87
N ALA A 22 -12.72 6.10 -0.03
CA ALA A 22 -12.53 5.52 -1.36
C ALA A 22 -11.51 6.28 -2.22
N ILE A 23 -11.46 7.62 -2.09
CA ILE A 23 -10.41 8.44 -2.73
C ILE A 23 -9.03 8.03 -2.24
N GLY A 24 -8.86 7.79 -0.93
CA GLY A 24 -7.61 7.29 -0.35
C GLY A 24 -7.23 5.90 -0.86
N ASP A 25 -8.21 5.00 -0.99
CA ASP A 25 -8.01 3.66 -1.54
C ASP A 25 -7.52 3.72 -3.00
N ILE A 26 -8.11 4.59 -3.83
CA ILE A 26 -7.69 4.84 -5.21
C ILE A 26 -6.28 5.45 -5.26
N ALA A 27 -5.97 6.38 -4.36
CA ALA A 27 -4.65 7.00 -4.27
C ALA A 27 -3.56 5.98 -3.93
N LEU A 28 -3.82 5.06 -2.99
CA LEU A 28 -2.88 3.99 -2.65
C LEU A 28 -2.68 3.02 -3.83
N ALA A 29 -3.75 2.72 -4.57
CA ALA A 29 -3.69 1.89 -5.77
C ALA A 29 -2.68 2.41 -6.81
N GLY A 30 -2.51 3.74 -6.90
CA GLY A 30 -1.52 4.38 -7.77
C GLY A 30 -0.10 4.52 -7.19
N ALA A 31 0.14 4.09 -5.94
CA ALA A 31 1.36 4.41 -5.20
C ALA A 31 2.56 3.48 -5.46
N TYR A 32 2.72 2.93 -6.66
CA TYR A 32 3.85 2.06 -7.01
C TYR A 32 5.19 2.81 -7.12
N ALA A 33 5.18 4.15 -7.10
CA ALA A 33 6.37 4.99 -7.18
C ALA A 33 7.42 4.66 -6.10
N GLN A 34 6.98 4.14 -4.94
CA GLN A 34 7.85 3.75 -3.83
C GLN A 34 8.80 2.59 -4.19
N ILE A 35 8.37 1.68 -5.08
CA ILE A 35 9.16 0.50 -5.51
C ILE A 35 9.76 0.72 -6.90
N ALA A 36 9.32 1.77 -7.62
CA ALA A 36 9.73 2.03 -8.99
C ALA A 36 11.24 2.24 -9.15
N VAL A 37 11.90 2.81 -8.14
CA VAL A 37 13.36 3.01 -8.13
C VAL A 37 14.10 1.69 -7.93
N ASP A 38 13.65 0.84 -7.00
CA ASP A 38 14.24 -0.49 -6.78
C ASP A 38 14.09 -1.39 -8.01
N ILE A 39 12.94 -1.31 -8.69
CA ILE A 39 12.73 -2.01 -9.96
C ILE A 39 13.68 -1.47 -11.04
N GLN A 40 13.86 -0.16 -11.11
CA GLN A 40 14.78 0.48 -12.06
C GLN A 40 16.22 0.01 -11.88
N ASP A 41 16.70 -0.03 -10.64
CA ASP A 41 18.05 -0.47 -10.29
C ASP A 41 18.33 -1.93 -10.68
N SER A 42 17.27 -2.76 -10.78
CA SER A 42 17.39 -4.16 -11.19
C SER A 42 17.41 -4.40 -12.71
N LEU A 43 17.16 -3.36 -13.53
CA LEU A 43 17.07 -3.52 -14.97
C LEU A 43 18.45 -3.71 -15.62
N LYS A 44 18.48 -4.47 -16.72
CA LYS A 44 19.68 -4.59 -17.55
C LYS A 44 20.02 -3.24 -18.18
N SER A 45 21.32 -2.99 -18.38
CA SER A 45 21.85 -1.76 -18.98
C SER A 45 21.39 -1.48 -20.42
N SER A 46 20.83 -2.48 -21.11
CA SER A 46 20.26 -2.33 -22.46
C SER A 46 18.89 -3.01 -22.57
N PRO A 47 17.85 -2.33 -23.09
CA PRO A 47 17.81 -0.92 -23.52
C PRO A 47 17.89 0.06 -22.33
N PRO A 48 18.07 1.38 -22.58
CA PRO A 48 18.11 2.38 -21.50
C PRO A 48 16.93 2.23 -20.53
N GLU A 49 17.21 2.28 -19.23
CA GLU A 49 16.24 2.05 -18.15
C GLU A 49 14.98 2.89 -18.31
N ASN A 50 15.12 4.17 -18.70
CA ASN A 50 13.98 5.06 -18.93
C ASN A 50 13.03 4.57 -20.04
N LYS A 51 13.54 3.91 -21.09
CA LYS A 51 12.74 3.36 -22.19
C LYS A 51 12.07 2.06 -21.75
N ALA A 52 12.84 1.16 -21.12
CA ALA A 52 12.33 -0.10 -20.59
C ALA A 52 11.21 0.14 -19.57
N MET A 53 11.48 0.98 -18.56
CA MET A 53 10.51 1.35 -17.54
C MET A 53 9.31 2.05 -18.10
N LYS A 54 9.47 3.02 -19.02
CA LYS A 54 8.32 3.72 -19.57
C LYS A 54 7.35 2.75 -20.25
N ARG A 55 7.86 1.82 -21.04
CA ARG A 55 7.03 0.79 -21.70
C ARG A 55 6.37 -0.13 -20.68
N ALA A 56 7.14 -0.66 -19.73
CA ALA A 56 6.63 -1.55 -18.70
C ALA A 56 5.55 -0.86 -17.86
N ASN A 57 5.79 0.39 -17.46
CA ASN A 57 4.89 1.16 -16.63
C ASN A 57 3.61 1.55 -17.36
N THR A 58 3.70 1.98 -18.63
CA THR A 58 2.50 2.25 -19.45
C THR A 58 1.63 1.00 -19.55
N LEU A 59 2.22 -0.17 -19.82
CA LEU A 59 1.47 -1.42 -19.88
C LEU A 59 0.85 -1.77 -18.52
N ALA A 60 1.65 -1.71 -17.45
CA ALA A 60 1.20 -2.07 -16.10
C ALA A 60 0.04 -1.19 -15.62
N ILE A 61 0.15 0.15 -15.76
CA ILE A 61 -0.90 1.09 -15.36
C ILE A 61 -2.16 0.88 -16.19
N PHE A 62 -2.03 0.70 -17.50
CA PHE A 62 -3.17 0.46 -18.38
C PHE A 62 -3.92 -0.82 -17.99
N THR A 63 -3.18 -1.91 -17.83
CA THR A 63 -3.73 -3.19 -17.40
C THR A 63 -4.39 -3.09 -16.02
N MET A 64 -3.72 -2.48 -15.02
CA MET A 64 -4.26 -2.27 -13.68
C MET A 64 -5.57 -1.48 -13.71
N THR A 65 -5.61 -0.39 -14.48
CA THR A 65 -6.79 0.48 -14.59
C THR A 65 -7.99 -0.29 -15.14
N ILE A 66 -7.79 -1.08 -16.20
CA ILE A 66 -8.87 -1.91 -16.77
C ILE A 66 -9.37 -2.92 -15.74
N PHE A 67 -8.46 -3.64 -15.08
CA PHE A 67 -8.86 -4.62 -14.07
C PHE A 67 -9.61 -3.97 -12.89
N PHE A 68 -9.18 -2.79 -12.45
CA PHE A 68 -9.84 -2.09 -11.34
C PHE A 68 -11.23 -1.59 -11.72
N ILE A 69 -11.39 -1.02 -12.93
CA ILE A 69 -12.71 -0.61 -13.41
C ILE A 69 -13.62 -1.82 -13.59
N LEU A 70 -13.13 -2.91 -14.18
CA LEU A 70 -13.92 -4.15 -14.34
C LEU A 70 -14.36 -4.70 -12.99
N ASN A 71 -13.46 -4.78 -12.01
CA ASN A 71 -13.78 -5.25 -10.67
C ASN A 71 -14.75 -4.32 -9.93
N ALA A 72 -14.60 -3.00 -10.07
CA ALA A 72 -15.49 -2.03 -9.48
C ALA A 72 -16.91 -2.12 -10.07
N CYS A 73 -17.02 -2.18 -11.41
CA CYS A 73 -18.29 -2.35 -12.11
C CYS A 73 -18.95 -3.69 -11.77
N ALA A 74 -18.20 -4.79 -11.74
CA ALA A 74 -18.71 -6.11 -11.39
C ALA A 74 -19.17 -6.17 -9.92
N GLY A 75 -18.38 -5.60 -9.00
CA GLY A 75 -18.74 -5.50 -7.59
C GLY A 75 -20.02 -4.69 -7.38
N TYR A 76 -20.12 -3.53 -8.02
CA TYR A 76 -21.33 -2.70 -7.96
C TYR A 76 -22.53 -3.38 -8.62
N ALA A 77 -22.35 -4.08 -9.75
CA ALA A 77 -23.44 -4.83 -10.38
C ALA A 77 -23.95 -5.97 -9.50
N ALA A 78 -23.08 -6.59 -8.70
CA ALA A 78 -23.44 -7.71 -7.81
C ALA A 78 -24.08 -7.26 -6.48
N PHE A 79 -23.59 -6.16 -5.88
CA PHE A 79 -23.96 -5.75 -4.53
C PHE A 79 -24.61 -4.36 -4.42
N GLY A 80 -24.61 -3.59 -5.50
CA GLY A 80 -25.13 -2.22 -5.55
C GLY A 80 -24.47 -1.30 -4.53
N SER A 81 -25.26 -0.41 -3.94
CA SER A 81 -24.85 0.50 -2.86
C SER A 81 -24.40 -0.22 -1.58
N ASN A 82 -24.67 -1.52 -1.47
CA ASN A 82 -24.29 -2.35 -0.33
C ASN A 82 -22.99 -3.11 -0.55
N THR A 83 -22.19 -2.72 -1.54
CA THR A 83 -20.86 -3.29 -1.77
C THR A 83 -19.98 -3.16 -0.52
N PRO A 84 -19.49 -4.29 0.03
CA PRO A 84 -18.64 -4.29 1.20
C PRO A 84 -17.21 -3.83 0.86
N GLY A 85 -16.54 -3.17 1.81
CA GLY A 85 -15.16 -2.70 1.63
C GLY A 85 -14.14 -3.83 1.39
N ASN A 86 -14.40 -5.02 1.94
CA ASN A 86 -13.70 -6.25 1.61
C ASN A 86 -14.73 -7.32 1.20
N ILE A 87 -14.79 -7.61 -0.10
CA ILE A 87 -15.77 -8.54 -0.69
C ILE A 87 -15.60 -9.96 -0.14
N LEU A 88 -14.37 -10.41 0.14
CA LEU A 88 -14.09 -11.76 0.63
C LEU A 88 -14.39 -11.94 2.11
N MET A 89 -14.30 -10.86 2.90
CA MET A 89 -14.71 -10.86 4.31
C MET A 89 -16.21 -10.60 4.48
N SER A 90 -16.89 -10.19 3.41
CA SER A 90 -18.31 -9.93 3.45
C SER A 90 -19.11 -11.22 3.60
N SER A 91 -20.15 -11.17 4.42
CA SER A 91 -21.03 -12.31 4.69
C SER A 91 -21.82 -12.82 3.47
N GLY A 92 -21.67 -12.20 2.28
CA GLY A 92 -22.43 -12.49 1.07
C GLY A 92 -21.97 -13.72 0.30
N PHE A 93 -20.66 -14.00 0.24
CA PHE A 93 -20.10 -15.16 -0.47
C PHE A 93 -19.93 -16.36 0.46
N ARG A 94 -21.03 -17.02 0.81
CA ARG A 94 -20.98 -18.27 1.60
C ARG A 94 -20.91 -19.53 0.73
N LYS A 95 -21.22 -19.47 -0.57
CA LYS A 95 -21.16 -20.63 -1.47
C LYS A 95 -20.72 -20.23 -2.88
N PRO A 96 -19.89 -21.05 -3.57
CA PRO A 96 -19.24 -22.25 -3.06
C PRO A 96 -17.99 -21.94 -2.21
N PHE A 97 -17.83 -22.61 -1.07
CA PHE A 97 -16.74 -22.34 -0.11
C PHE A 97 -15.33 -22.57 -0.67
N TRP A 98 -15.16 -23.52 -1.61
CA TRP A 98 -13.85 -23.80 -2.20
C TRP A 98 -13.30 -22.60 -2.96
N LEU A 99 -14.16 -21.82 -3.62
CA LEU A 99 -13.76 -20.65 -4.40
C LEU A 99 -13.27 -19.52 -3.47
N LEU A 100 -13.95 -19.35 -2.34
CA LEU A 100 -13.52 -18.40 -1.29
C LEU A 100 -12.16 -18.81 -0.70
N GLN A 101 -11.96 -20.10 -0.41
CA GLN A 101 -10.69 -20.61 0.10
C GLN A 101 -9.56 -20.44 -0.93
N LEU A 102 -9.83 -20.72 -2.21
CA LEU A 102 -8.87 -20.53 -3.28
C LEU A 102 -8.47 -19.05 -3.44
N ALA A 103 -9.45 -18.14 -3.41
CA ALA A 103 -9.19 -16.71 -3.46
C ALA A 103 -8.32 -16.24 -2.28
N ASN A 104 -8.64 -16.68 -1.06
CA ASN A 104 -7.83 -16.39 0.12
C ASN A 104 -6.41 -16.98 0.02
N ALA A 105 -6.25 -18.18 -0.53
CA ALA A 105 -4.94 -18.79 -0.75
C ALA A 105 -4.09 -17.96 -1.72
N PHE A 106 -4.67 -17.47 -2.83
CA PHE A 106 -3.96 -16.57 -3.75
C PHE A 106 -3.58 -15.24 -3.11
N ILE A 107 -4.45 -14.67 -2.27
CA ILE A 107 -4.12 -13.46 -1.50
C ILE A 107 -2.94 -13.71 -0.57
N VAL A 108 -2.92 -14.83 0.15
CA VAL A 108 -1.80 -15.18 1.04
C VAL A 108 -0.50 -15.30 0.24
N VAL A 109 -0.50 -16.04 -0.87
CA VAL A 109 0.69 -16.19 -1.73
C VAL A 109 1.18 -14.84 -2.24
N HIS A 110 0.27 -14.00 -2.73
CA HIS A 110 0.58 -12.64 -3.18
C HIS A 110 1.18 -11.77 -2.06
N LEU A 111 0.53 -11.74 -0.89
CA LEU A 111 0.94 -10.90 0.23
C LEU A 111 2.29 -11.34 0.83
N ILE A 112 2.62 -12.63 0.83
CA ILE A 112 3.95 -13.11 1.22
C ILE A 112 5.00 -12.48 0.30
N GLY A 113 4.80 -12.55 -1.02
CA GLY A 113 5.72 -11.94 -1.98
C GLY A 113 5.83 -10.43 -1.82
N ALA A 114 4.70 -9.73 -1.72
CA ALA A 114 4.66 -8.28 -1.56
C ALA A 114 5.37 -7.84 -0.27
N PHE A 115 5.09 -8.52 0.86
CA PHE A 115 5.74 -8.23 2.13
C PHE A 115 7.26 -8.42 2.06
N GLN A 116 7.71 -9.50 1.42
CA GLN A 116 9.14 -9.79 1.27
C GLN A 116 9.87 -8.73 0.44
N VAL A 117 9.23 -8.08 -0.53
CA VAL A 117 9.83 -6.97 -1.29
C VAL A 117 9.80 -5.68 -0.49
N LEU A 118 8.64 -5.34 0.08
CA LEU A 118 8.41 -4.06 0.78
C LEU A 118 9.20 -3.90 2.07
N VAL A 119 9.52 -4.99 2.76
CA VAL A 119 10.22 -4.93 4.05
C VAL A 119 11.75 -4.77 3.90
N GLN A 120 12.32 -5.13 2.74
CA GLN A 120 13.78 -5.12 2.56
C GLN A 120 14.41 -3.73 2.67
N PRO A 121 13.83 -2.67 2.08
CA PRO A 121 14.38 -1.32 2.25
C PRO A 121 14.40 -0.89 3.71
N VAL A 122 13.36 -1.23 4.49
CA VAL A 122 13.29 -0.92 5.93
C VAL A 122 14.40 -1.64 6.69
N PHE A 123 14.58 -2.94 6.45
CA PHE A 123 15.67 -3.70 7.07
C PHE A 123 17.03 -3.13 6.68
N ARG A 124 17.23 -2.80 5.41
CA ARG A 124 18.49 -2.26 4.90
C ARG A 124 18.86 -0.93 5.55
N ILE A 125 17.91 0.00 5.65
CA ILE A 125 18.12 1.32 6.25
C ILE A 125 18.52 1.18 7.73
N VAL A 126 17.77 0.40 8.51
CA VAL A 126 18.05 0.22 9.94
C VAL A 126 19.41 -0.46 10.15
N GLU A 127 19.73 -1.46 9.34
CA GLU A 127 21.01 -2.17 9.40
C GLU A 127 22.20 -1.29 9.02
N MET A 128 22.05 -0.46 7.98
CA MET A 128 23.08 0.51 7.58
C MET A 128 23.32 1.55 8.68
N MET A 129 22.25 2.15 9.21
CA MET A 129 22.36 3.13 10.29
C MET A 129 22.99 2.54 11.56
N ALA A 130 22.66 1.28 11.89
CA ALA A 130 23.27 0.59 13.03
C ALA A 130 24.76 0.32 12.78
N ALA A 131 25.14 -0.13 11.58
CA ALA A 131 26.52 -0.39 11.22
C ALA A 131 27.38 0.88 11.25
N GLU A 132 26.85 2.00 10.76
CA GLU A 132 27.52 3.30 10.80
C GLU A 132 27.66 3.85 12.23
N LYS A 133 26.64 3.64 13.07
CA LYS A 133 26.65 4.14 14.45
C LYS A 133 27.54 3.33 15.39
N TRP A 134 27.62 2.01 15.18
CA TRP A 134 28.38 1.10 16.04
C TRP A 134 29.35 0.20 15.23
N PRO A 135 30.35 0.80 14.54
CA PRO A 135 31.25 0.05 13.67
C PRO A 135 32.10 -0.99 14.42
N ASN A 136 32.44 -0.69 15.68
CA ASN A 136 33.29 -1.55 16.53
C ASN A 136 32.50 -2.62 17.29
N SER A 137 31.17 -2.66 17.16
CA SER A 137 30.36 -3.64 17.89
C SER A 137 30.34 -4.98 17.17
N SER A 138 30.94 -6.01 17.79
CA SER A 138 30.90 -7.39 17.26
C SER A 138 29.48 -7.96 17.17
N PHE A 139 28.48 -7.36 17.81
CA PHE A 139 27.08 -7.76 17.67
C PHE A 139 26.45 -7.23 16.38
N VAL A 140 26.86 -6.04 15.94
CA VAL A 140 26.28 -5.31 14.80
C VAL A 140 27.04 -5.54 13.51
N THR A 141 28.37 -5.66 13.55
CA THR A 141 29.20 -5.75 12.33
C THR A 141 29.75 -7.13 12.02
N ARG A 142 29.77 -8.04 13.00
CA ARG A 142 30.29 -9.40 12.78
C ARG A 142 29.37 -10.21 11.89
N GLU A 143 29.89 -10.61 10.75
CA GLU A 143 29.26 -11.59 9.87
C GLU A 143 29.74 -13.01 10.20
N ILE A 144 28.80 -13.91 10.48
CA ILE A 144 29.04 -15.32 10.75
C ILE A 144 28.68 -16.08 9.48
N PRO A 145 29.67 -16.63 8.75
CA PRO A 145 29.39 -17.46 7.59
C PRO A 145 28.76 -18.77 8.06
N MET A 146 27.62 -19.11 7.47
CA MET A 146 26.97 -20.40 7.64
C MET A 146 26.80 -21.03 6.26
N ASN A 147 27.11 -22.32 6.18
CA ASN A 147 26.94 -23.09 4.97
C ASN A 147 25.80 -24.08 5.19
N PHE A 148 24.81 -24.05 4.32
CA PHE A 148 23.71 -25.01 4.34
C PHE A 148 23.64 -25.65 2.96
N GLY A 149 24.28 -26.83 2.87
CA GLY A 149 24.54 -27.49 1.60
C GLY A 149 25.39 -26.62 0.66
N LYS A 150 24.85 -26.31 -0.52
CA LYS A 150 25.52 -25.51 -1.56
C LYS A 150 25.33 -23.99 -1.38
N ILE A 151 24.47 -23.56 -0.46
CA ILE A 151 24.13 -22.15 -0.25
C ILE A 151 24.99 -21.62 0.90
N LYS A 152 25.78 -20.60 0.60
CA LYS A 152 26.53 -19.82 1.60
C LYS A 152 25.67 -18.62 2.00
N TYR A 153 25.45 -18.43 3.29
CA TYR A 153 24.78 -17.23 3.80
C TYR A 153 25.55 -16.66 4.98
N THR A 154 25.55 -15.33 5.11
CA THR A 154 26.14 -14.66 6.26
C THR A 154 25.04 -14.24 7.22
N MET A 155 25.19 -14.62 8.48
CA MET A 155 24.26 -14.27 9.55
C MET A 155 24.90 -13.27 10.48
N ASN A 156 24.08 -12.37 11.00
CA ASN A 156 24.52 -11.34 11.94
C ASN A 156 23.50 -11.33 13.08
N TYR A 157 23.97 -11.31 14.33
CA TYR A 157 23.09 -11.41 15.49
C TYR A 157 22.13 -10.23 15.60
N PHE A 158 22.59 -9.01 15.30
CA PHE A 158 21.73 -7.83 15.22
C PHE A 158 20.64 -8.01 14.15
N ARG A 159 21.00 -8.42 12.93
CA ARG A 159 20.02 -8.64 11.85
C ARG A 159 18.95 -9.66 12.26
N LEU A 160 19.35 -10.77 12.87
CA LEU A 160 18.40 -11.79 13.31
C LEU A 160 17.44 -11.25 14.37
N LEU A 161 17.98 -10.68 15.45
CA LEU A 161 17.18 -10.23 16.59
C LEU A 161 16.24 -9.08 16.24
N TRP A 162 16.75 -8.03 15.59
CA TRP A 162 15.93 -6.88 15.23
C TRP A 162 14.83 -7.27 14.22
N ARG A 163 15.15 -8.06 13.19
CA ARG A 163 14.14 -8.49 12.21
C ARG A 163 13.05 -9.32 12.89
N THR A 164 13.40 -10.24 13.80
CA THR A 164 12.40 -11.01 14.55
C THR A 164 11.52 -10.11 15.41
N ILE A 165 12.10 -9.15 16.15
CA ILE A 165 11.35 -8.19 16.96
C ILE A 165 10.40 -7.36 16.07
N PHE A 166 10.90 -6.86 14.93
CA PHE A 166 10.10 -6.10 13.98
C PHE A 166 8.89 -6.88 13.47
N ILE A 167 9.10 -8.14 13.06
CA ILE A 167 8.01 -9.00 12.58
C ILE A 167 6.99 -9.23 13.70
N ILE A 168 7.42 -9.55 14.92
CA ILE A 168 6.52 -9.73 16.07
C ILE A 168 5.68 -8.47 16.29
N LEU A 169 6.30 -7.29 16.30
CA LEU A 169 5.59 -6.02 16.49
C LEU A 169 4.57 -5.76 15.39
N VAL A 170 4.95 -5.91 14.12
CA VAL A 170 4.04 -5.71 12.98
C VAL A 170 2.88 -6.71 13.03
N THR A 171 3.14 -7.96 13.40
CA THR A 171 2.11 -9.00 13.56
C THR A 171 1.14 -8.67 14.69
N VAL A 172 1.62 -8.20 15.84
CA VAL A 172 0.76 -7.74 16.95
C VAL A 172 -0.09 -6.55 16.54
N LEU A 173 0.50 -5.56 15.85
CA LEU A 173 -0.23 -4.39 15.34
C LEU A 173 -1.31 -4.79 14.33
N ALA A 174 -1.01 -5.73 13.42
CA ALA A 174 -1.96 -6.25 12.45
C ALA A 174 -3.14 -6.97 13.12
N MET A 175 -2.90 -7.72 14.20
CA MET A 175 -3.97 -8.34 15.00
C MET A 175 -4.82 -7.31 15.75
N ALA A 176 -4.21 -6.21 16.22
CA ALA A 176 -4.90 -5.19 17.00
C ALA A 176 -5.76 -4.22 16.15
N MET A 177 -5.50 -4.10 14.84
CA MET A 177 -6.16 -3.13 13.95
C MET A 177 -6.81 -3.80 12.73
N PRO A 178 -7.99 -4.42 12.87
CA PRO A 178 -8.67 -5.14 11.78
C PRO A 178 -9.41 -4.22 10.78
N PHE A 179 -9.05 -2.94 10.67
CA PHE A 179 -9.76 -1.93 9.88
C PHE A 179 -9.10 -1.68 8.52
N PHE A 180 -9.16 -2.70 7.64
CA PHE A 180 -8.41 -2.74 6.39
C PHE A 180 -8.56 -1.47 5.52
N ASN A 181 -9.80 -1.07 5.18
CA ASN A 181 -10.02 0.07 4.27
C ASN A 181 -9.57 1.41 4.86
N ALA A 182 -9.89 1.68 6.12
CA ALA A 182 -9.50 2.95 6.73
C ALA A 182 -7.97 3.06 6.88
N MET A 183 -7.29 1.95 7.14
CA MET A 183 -5.82 1.88 7.14
C MET A 183 -5.22 2.11 5.74
N ILE A 184 -5.78 1.48 4.70
CA ILE A 184 -5.37 1.68 3.31
C ILE A 184 -5.55 3.14 2.89
N ALA A 185 -6.72 3.72 3.16
CA ALA A 185 -7.00 5.11 2.85
C ALA A 185 -6.03 6.06 3.58
N LEU A 186 -5.70 5.78 4.84
CA LEU A 186 -4.72 6.57 5.60
C LEU A 186 -3.32 6.46 5.00
N LEU A 187 -2.86 5.25 4.67
CA LEU A 187 -1.56 5.03 4.03
C LEU A 187 -1.49 5.70 2.65
N GLY A 188 -2.58 5.62 1.86
CA GLY A 188 -2.74 6.32 0.60
C GLY A 188 -2.62 7.82 0.79
N ALA A 189 -3.37 8.39 1.73
CA ALA A 189 -3.34 9.82 2.03
C ALA A 189 -1.95 10.33 2.45
N VAL A 190 -1.26 9.61 3.34
CA VAL A 190 0.05 10.02 3.84
C VAL A 190 1.15 9.82 2.80
N GLY A 191 1.10 8.74 2.03
CA GLY A 191 2.14 8.40 1.06
C GLY A 191 2.00 9.11 -0.29
N PHE A 192 0.77 9.29 -0.76
CA PHE A 192 0.47 9.70 -2.14
C PHE A 192 1.02 11.07 -2.50
N TRP A 193 0.58 12.15 -1.82
CA TRP A 193 1.05 13.48 -2.17
C TRP A 193 2.57 13.64 -2.05
N PRO A 194 3.23 13.37 -0.90
CA PRO A 194 4.65 13.67 -0.77
C PRO A 194 5.51 12.79 -1.69
N SER A 195 5.20 11.49 -1.80
CA SER A 195 6.08 10.52 -2.47
C SER A 195 5.76 10.34 -3.96
N VAL A 196 4.48 10.33 -4.32
CA VAL A 196 4.04 10.04 -5.71
C VAL A 196 3.91 11.30 -6.54
N VAL A 197 3.58 12.44 -5.90
CA VAL A 197 3.27 13.69 -6.62
C VAL A 197 4.33 14.75 -6.38
N TYR A 198 4.43 15.28 -5.16
CA TYR A 198 5.26 16.43 -4.82
C TYR A 198 6.73 16.20 -5.15
N PHE A 199 7.33 15.14 -4.62
CA PHE A 199 8.76 14.90 -4.81
C PHE A 199 9.13 14.69 -6.30
N PRO A 200 8.44 13.83 -7.08
CA PRO A 200 8.73 13.71 -8.51
C PRO A 200 8.48 14.99 -9.31
N VAL A 201 7.45 15.77 -8.98
CA VAL A 201 7.14 17.04 -9.65
C VAL A 201 8.24 18.07 -9.42
N GLU A 202 8.67 18.26 -8.17
CA GLU A 202 9.76 19.18 -7.84
C GLU A 202 11.09 18.72 -8.48
N MET A 203 11.39 17.43 -8.41
CA MET A 203 12.56 16.86 -9.09
C MET A 203 12.53 17.13 -10.59
N TYR A 204 11.37 17.01 -11.23
CA TYR A 204 11.21 17.30 -12.66
C TYR A 204 11.39 18.78 -12.99
N ILE A 205 10.85 19.69 -12.18
CA ILE A 205 10.99 21.15 -12.34
C ILE A 205 12.47 21.55 -12.28
N VAL A 206 13.20 21.04 -11.27
CA VAL A 206 14.63 21.32 -11.08
C VAL A 206 15.45 20.73 -12.21
N LYS A 207 15.23 19.45 -12.55
CA LYS A 207 16.01 18.75 -13.60
C LYS A 207 15.82 19.37 -14.99
N GLN A 208 14.63 19.87 -15.30
CA GLN A 208 14.31 20.50 -16.60
C GLN A 208 14.50 22.03 -16.59
N ASN A 209 14.98 22.62 -15.47
CA ASN A 209 15.15 24.07 -15.32
C ASN A 209 13.90 24.87 -15.73
N ILE A 210 12.72 24.40 -15.32
CA ILE A 210 11.46 25.05 -15.70
C ILE A 210 11.35 26.39 -14.97
N LYS A 211 11.30 27.48 -15.73
CA LYS A 211 11.18 28.84 -15.17
C LYS A 211 9.86 29.00 -14.40
N LYS A 212 9.96 29.57 -13.20
CA LYS A 212 8.80 29.95 -12.38
C LYS A 212 7.88 30.89 -13.17
N GLY A 213 6.57 30.70 -13.05
CA GLY A 213 5.56 31.48 -13.75
C GLY A 213 5.25 31.04 -15.20
N THR A 214 5.97 30.07 -15.76
CA THR A 214 5.57 29.47 -17.05
C THR A 214 4.28 28.65 -16.90
N ILE A 215 3.50 28.50 -17.97
CA ILE A 215 2.27 27.69 -17.98
C ILE A 215 2.55 26.25 -17.51
N ARG A 216 3.69 25.68 -17.89
CA ARG A 216 4.11 24.34 -17.44
C ARG A 216 4.38 24.29 -15.94
N TRP A 217 5.07 25.29 -15.39
CA TRP A 217 5.32 25.38 -13.96
C TRP A 217 4.02 25.54 -13.18
N ILE A 218 3.13 26.45 -13.62
CA ILE A 218 1.82 26.66 -13.00
C ILE A 218 1.00 25.36 -13.05
N GLY A 219 0.93 24.68 -14.19
CA GLY A 219 0.21 23.41 -14.32
C GLY A 219 0.72 22.32 -13.37
N LEU A 220 2.04 22.18 -13.23
CA LEU A 220 2.65 21.21 -12.31
C LEU A 220 2.37 21.55 -10.84
N GLN A 221 2.44 22.82 -10.46
CA GLN A 221 2.14 23.27 -9.10
C GLN A 221 0.65 23.12 -8.78
N THR A 222 -0.24 23.46 -9.70
CA THR A 222 -1.69 23.26 -9.55
C THR A 222 -2.03 21.78 -9.39
N LEU A 223 -1.41 20.89 -10.19
CA LEU A 223 -1.56 19.44 -10.04
C LEU A 223 -1.13 18.97 -8.64
N SER A 224 0.06 19.39 -8.19
CA SER A 224 0.58 19.05 -6.86
C SER A 224 -0.35 19.53 -5.74
N PHE A 225 -0.81 20.78 -5.83
CA PHE A 225 -1.74 21.36 -4.86
C PHE A 225 -3.11 20.66 -4.84
N PHE A 226 -3.64 20.31 -6.00
CA PHE A 226 -4.87 19.52 -6.09
C PHE A 226 -4.70 18.14 -5.43
N CYS A 227 -3.61 17.43 -5.73
CA CYS A 227 -3.31 16.15 -5.09
C CYS A 227 -3.07 16.26 -3.58
N LEU A 228 -2.58 17.40 -3.09
CA LEU A 228 -2.49 17.70 -1.65
C LEU A 228 -3.88 17.75 -1.04
N ILE A 229 -4.81 18.50 -1.63
CA ILE A 229 -6.20 18.59 -1.15
C ILE A 229 -6.85 17.21 -1.12
N VAL A 230 -6.69 16.43 -2.19
CA VAL A 230 -7.19 15.06 -2.29
C VAL A 230 -6.64 14.19 -1.15
N SER A 231 -5.34 14.28 -0.87
CA SER A 231 -4.69 13.53 0.20
C SER A 231 -5.18 13.96 1.57
N LEU A 232 -5.35 15.26 1.82
CA LEU A 232 -5.90 15.78 3.08
C LEU A 232 -7.33 15.30 3.28
N ALA A 233 -8.16 15.36 2.24
CA ALA A 233 -9.55 14.91 2.30
C ALA A 233 -9.63 13.40 2.59
N ALA A 234 -8.78 12.59 1.95
CA ALA A 234 -8.65 11.16 2.23
C ALA A 234 -8.19 10.88 3.67
N ALA A 235 -7.21 11.66 4.18
CA ALA A 235 -6.74 11.52 5.56
C ALA A 235 -7.87 11.80 6.57
N ILE A 236 -8.65 12.86 6.35
CA ILE A 236 -9.78 13.19 7.23
C ILE A 236 -10.82 12.05 7.22
N GLY A 237 -11.17 11.55 6.03
CA GLY A 237 -12.09 10.41 5.89
C GLY A 237 -11.58 9.14 6.58
N ALA A 238 -10.29 8.83 6.41
CA ALA A 238 -9.65 7.67 7.03
C ALA A 238 -9.59 7.77 8.56
N ILE A 239 -9.25 8.94 9.11
CA ILE A 239 -9.25 9.20 10.56
C ILE A 239 -10.65 9.06 11.13
N HIS A 240 -11.66 9.61 10.46
CA HIS A 240 -13.06 9.45 10.87
C HIS A 240 -13.47 7.98 10.88
N GLY A 241 -13.20 7.25 9.79
CA GLY A 241 -13.49 5.82 9.67
C GLY A 241 -12.77 4.97 10.73
N LEU A 242 -11.51 5.27 11.03
CA LEU A 242 -10.75 4.64 12.11
C LEU A 242 -11.38 4.93 13.48
N GLY A 243 -11.75 6.18 13.75
CA GLY A 243 -12.39 6.59 15.01
C GLY A 243 -13.69 5.84 15.27
N GLU A 244 -14.56 5.74 14.25
CA GLU A 244 -15.79 4.97 14.35
C GLU A 244 -15.54 3.47 14.59
N ALA A 245 -14.53 2.93 13.92
CA ALA A 245 -14.23 1.50 13.97
C ALA A 245 -13.59 1.10 15.31
N VAL A 246 -12.67 1.93 15.84
CA VAL A 246 -12.08 1.78 17.17
C VAL A 246 -13.15 1.91 18.26
N GLY A 247 -14.06 2.88 18.15
CA GLY A 247 -15.14 3.06 19.12
C GLY A 247 -16.08 1.83 19.24
N LYS A 248 -16.16 1.02 18.19
CA LYS A 248 -16.98 -0.22 18.15
C LYS A 248 -16.18 -1.48 18.49
N TYR A 249 -14.85 -1.42 18.44
CA TYR A 249 -13.97 -2.58 18.55
C TYR A 249 -13.49 -2.80 19.99
N LYS A 250 -13.57 -4.05 20.44
CA LYS A 250 -12.97 -4.51 21.71
C LYS A 250 -11.78 -5.42 21.35
N PRO A 251 -10.53 -4.98 21.59
CA PRO A 251 -9.35 -5.75 21.25
C PRO A 251 -9.41 -7.17 21.82
N PHE A 252 -9.06 -8.16 21.00
CA PHE A 252 -8.91 -9.56 21.38
C PHE A 252 -10.16 -10.28 21.92
N MET A 253 -11.36 -9.72 21.74
CA MET A 253 -12.60 -10.44 22.06
C MET A 253 -13.16 -11.15 20.82
N TYR A 254 -13.16 -12.49 20.86
CA TYR A 254 -13.88 -13.33 19.90
C TYR A 254 -15.30 -13.58 20.42
N LYS A 255 -16.34 -13.35 19.60
CA LYS A 255 -17.68 -13.87 19.90
C LYS A 255 -17.63 -15.37 19.67
N ALA A 256 -17.66 -16.12 20.78
CA ALA A 256 -17.86 -17.58 20.79
C ALA A 256 -19.17 -17.95 20.07
#